data_AF-A0A140NKF6-F1
#
_entry.id   AF-A0A140NKF6-F1
#
_cell.length_a   1.000
_cell.length_b   1.000
_cell.length_c   1.000
_cell.angle_alpha   90.00
_cell.angle_beta   90.00
_cell.angle_gamma   90.00
#
_symmetry.space_group_name_H-M   'P 1'
#
loop_
_entity.id
_entity.type
_entity.pdbx_description
1 polymer ?
#
loop_
_entity_poly.entity_id
_entity_poly.type
_entity_poly.pdbx_seq_one_letter_code
_entity_poly.pdbx_strand_id
1 'polypeptide(L)'
;MASGTWLIFMNAGDTFYAHDTLEKIIPSLDKKKAIVYGDMFYNGKIVPAENISILKSGVIMACHQSMFFNKELIGQDLKYNLSYPIYADYELVVKITEKNKYTTTHIKIPVSIYEGGGVSDKISKQKRYDKYKIVYKYYGFLGVYNSLFYWIKNKIKRKIKMR
;
A
#
# COMPACT_ATOMS: atom_id res chain seq x y z
N MET A 1 19.65 -7.51 -10.60
CA MET A 1 18.43 -7.46 -9.75
C MET A 1 18.85 -7.37 -8.29
N ALA A 2 17.99 -6.84 -7.41
CA ALA A 2 18.29 -6.70 -5.99
C ALA A 2 18.52 -8.05 -5.29
N SER A 3 19.57 -8.14 -4.48
CA SER A 3 20.02 -9.36 -3.79
C SER A 3 19.60 -9.44 -2.31
N GLY A 4 19.12 -8.34 -1.72
CA GLY A 4 18.74 -8.30 -0.31
C GLY A 4 17.53 -9.17 0.05
N THR A 5 17.48 -9.61 1.32
CA THR A 5 16.35 -10.36 1.91
C THR A 5 15.08 -9.52 1.99
N TRP A 6 15.22 -8.23 2.28
CA TRP A 6 14.13 -7.26 2.30
C TRP A 6 14.27 -6.30 1.14
N LEU A 7 13.16 -6.03 0.47
CA LEU A 7 13.09 -5.10 -0.65
C LEU A 7 12.14 -3.96 -0.29
N ILE A 8 12.55 -2.74 -0.59
CA ILE A 8 11.69 -1.56 -0.60
C ILE A 8 11.79 -0.95 -2.00
N PHE A 9 10.67 -0.41 -2.46
CA PHE A 9 10.63 0.36 -3.69
C PHE A 9 10.47 1.84 -3.34
N MET A 10 11.23 2.70 -4.02
CA MET A 10 11.19 4.15 -3.85
C MET A 10 11.05 4.80 -5.23
N ASN A 11 10.11 5.72 -5.42
CA ASN A 11 10.08 6.50 -6.66
C ASN A 11 11.24 7.49 -6.68
N ALA A 12 11.58 8.00 -7.86
CA ALA A 12 12.67 8.97 -8.04
C ALA A 12 12.51 10.28 -7.24
N GLY A 13 11.27 10.70 -6.96
CA GLY A 13 10.98 11.91 -6.18
C GLY A 13 10.81 11.67 -4.68
N ASP A 14 10.73 10.40 -4.25
CA ASP A 14 10.51 10.05 -2.85
C ASP A 14 11.85 9.80 -2.14
N THR A 15 11.88 10.02 -0.83
CA THR A 15 13.07 9.78 0.00
C THR A 15 12.72 9.07 1.30
N PHE A 16 13.71 8.52 1.99
CA PHE A 16 13.51 8.08 3.37
C PHE A 16 13.24 9.29 4.28
N TYR A 17 12.41 9.09 5.31
CA TYR A 17 11.99 10.16 6.21
C TYR A 17 13.14 10.97 6.85
N ALA A 18 14.21 10.27 7.22
CA ALA A 18 15.40 10.79 7.86
C ALA A 18 16.63 9.92 7.53
N HIS A 19 17.83 10.46 7.72
CA HIS A 19 19.10 9.75 7.45
C HIS A 19 19.25 8.42 8.22
N ASP A 20 18.64 8.30 9.40
CA ASP A 20 18.69 7.14 10.28
C ASP A 20 17.44 6.23 10.16
N THR A 21 16.59 6.45 9.14
CA THR A 21 15.31 5.73 9.00
C THR A 21 15.50 4.23 8.88
N LEU A 22 16.46 3.79 8.07
CA LEU A 22 16.72 2.36 7.88
C LEU A 22 17.24 1.71 9.18
N GLU A 23 18.12 2.40 9.91
CA GLU A 23 18.64 1.92 11.20
C GLU A 23 17.51 1.68 12.20
N LYS A 24 16.54 2.60 12.28
CA LYS A 24 15.36 2.47 13.15
C LYS A 24 14.41 1.35 12.74
N ILE A 25 14.33 1.04 11.44
CA ILE A 25 13.37 0.05 10.91
C ILE A 25 13.93 -1.37 10.98
N ILE A 26 15.23 -1.57 10.76
CA ILE A 26 15.87 -2.89 10.72
C ILE A 26 15.48 -3.78 11.92
N PRO A 27 15.49 -3.30 13.18
CA PRO A 27 15.07 -4.10 14.34
C PRO A 27 13.61 -4.57 14.28
N SER A 28 12.76 -3.89 13.52
CA SER A 28 11.33 -4.21 13.37
C SER A 28 11.03 -5.11 12.18
N LEU A 29 12.03 -5.46 11.36
CA LEU A 29 11.88 -6.35 10.21
C LEU A 29 11.75 -7.81 10.63
N ASP A 30 10.55 -8.19 11.09
CA ASP A 30 10.23 -9.57 11.48
C ASP A 30 10.21 -10.50 10.26
N LYS A 31 11.15 -11.46 10.22
CA LYS A 31 11.31 -12.45 9.15
C LYS A 31 10.07 -13.35 8.96
N LYS A 32 9.16 -13.41 9.92
CA LYS A 32 7.87 -14.15 9.79
C LYS A 32 6.78 -13.35 9.07
N LYS A 33 7.05 -12.08 8.76
CA LYS A 33 6.12 -11.18 8.06
C LYS A 33 6.55 -11.04 6.61
N ALA A 34 5.58 -11.09 5.71
CA ALA A 34 5.84 -10.82 4.29
C ALA A 34 5.98 -9.33 4.03
N ILE A 35 5.19 -8.52 4.72
CA ILE A 35 5.22 -7.07 4.56
C ILE A 35 5.34 -6.42 5.93
N VAL A 36 6.40 -5.64 6.12
CA VAL A 36 6.53 -4.69 7.22
C VAL A 36 6.32 -3.31 6.64
N TYR A 37 5.32 -2.59 7.11
CA TYR A 37 4.95 -1.30 6.55
C TYR A 37 4.84 -0.25 7.65
N GLY A 38 5.20 0.98 7.32
CA GLY A 38 5.11 2.10 8.26
C GLY A 38 4.29 3.25 7.72
N ASP A 39 4.44 4.39 8.39
CA ASP A 39 3.72 5.61 8.08
C ASP A 39 4.44 6.39 6.98
N MET A 40 3.73 7.29 6.30
CA MET A 40 4.33 8.20 5.32
C MET A 40 4.34 9.62 5.86
N PHE A 41 5.32 10.42 5.45
CA PHE A 41 5.29 11.87 5.62
C PHE A 41 4.84 12.52 4.32
N TYR A 42 3.83 13.39 4.40
CA TYR A 42 3.27 14.07 3.23
C TYR A 42 2.67 15.41 3.61
N ASN A 43 3.02 16.47 2.89
CA ASN A 43 2.56 17.85 3.13
C ASN A 43 2.72 18.29 4.60
N GLY A 44 3.93 18.13 5.15
CA GLY A 44 4.28 18.64 6.48
C GLY A 44 3.77 17.80 7.65
N LYS A 45 3.16 16.64 7.41
CA LYS A 45 2.57 15.79 8.45
C LYS A 45 2.84 14.31 8.23
N ILE A 46 2.90 13.58 9.35
CA ILE A 46 2.85 12.12 9.35
C ILE A 46 1.42 11.70 9.04
N VAL A 47 1.26 10.81 8.08
CA VAL A 47 0.02 10.15 7.69
C VAL A 47 0.16 8.68 8.08
N PRO A 48 -0.55 8.25 9.14
CA PRO A 48 -0.47 6.87 9.60
C PRO A 48 -0.96 5.88 8.55
N ALA A 49 -0.35 4.70 8.51
CA ALA A 49 -0.90 3.60 7.74
C ALA A 49 -2.25 3.15 8.32
N GLU A 50 -3.10 2.65 7.43
CA GLU A 50 -4.40 2.10 7.73
C GLU A 50 -4.30 0.63 8.16
N ASN A 51 -5.39 0.10 8.73
CA ASN A 51 -5.50 -1.32 9.00
C ASN A 51 -5.57 -2.12 7.68
N ILE A 52 -4.91 -3.27 7.62
CA ILE A 52 -4.88 -4.15 6.44
C ILE A 52 -6.28 -4.53 5.91
N SER A 53 -7.31 -4.56 6.76
CA SER A 53 -8.70 -4.83 6.34
C SER A 53 -9.22 -3.85 5.28
N ILE A 54 -8.63 -2.65 5.18
CA ILE A 54 -8.98 -1.65 4.17
C ILE A 54 -8.73 -2.13 2.73
N LEU A 55 -7.83 -3.12 2.54
CA LEU A 55 -7.60 -3.76 1.23
C LEU A 55 -8.90 -4.31 0.65
N LYS A 56 -9.80 -4.86 1.46
CA LYS A 56 -11.12 -5.37 1.04
C LYS A 56 -12.02 -4.29 0.42
N SER A 57 -11.69 -3.02 0.62
CA SER A 57 -12.41 -1.86 0.08
C SER A 57 -11.71 -1.22 -1.14
N GLY A 58 -10.71 -1.91 -1.72
CA GLY A 58 -9.98 -1.41 -2.87
C GLY A 58 -9.09 -0.23 -2.54
N VAL A 59 -8.46 -0.23 -1.36
CA VAL A 59 -7.57 0.83 -0.90
C VAL A 59 -6.33 0.17 -0.32
N ILE A 60 -5.14 0.60 -0.76
CA ILE A 60 -3.88 0.13 -0.21
C ILE A 60 -3.69 0.68 1.20
N MET A 61 -3.21 -0.14 2.15
CA MET A 61 -3.18 0.25 3.56
C MET A 61 -2.07 1.25 3.92
N ALA A 62 -1.04 1.39 3.10
CA ALA A 62 0.02 2.38 3.32
C ALA A 62 0.52 2.91 1.98
N CYS A 63 1.34 3.96 2.03
CA CYS A 63 2.20 4.33 0.91
C CYS A 63 3.09 3.13 0.58
N HIS A 64 3.20 2.76 -0.68
CA HIS A 64 3.98 1.57 -1.05
C HIS A 64 5.49 1.80 -0.82
N GLN A 65 5.91 3.06 -0.86
CA GLN A 65 7.26 3.54 -0.55
C GLN A 65 7.55 3.49 0.96
N SER A 66 6.55 3.14 1.76
CA SER A 66 6.66 2.84 3.18
C SER A 66 6.53 1.34 3.47
N MET A 67 6.68 0.45 2.46
CA MET A 67 6.55 -1.00 2.61
C MET A 67 7.85 -1.75 2.30
N PHE A 68 8.27 -2.58 3.24
CA PHE A 68 9.34 -3.56 3.08
C PHE A 68 8.74 -4.93 2.81
N PHE A 69 9.17 -5.55 1.71
CA PHE A 69 8.75 -6.87 1.27
C PHE A 69 9.84 -7.91 1.56
N ASN A 70 9.50 -8.95 2.28
CA ASN A 70 10.39 -10.07 2.57
C ASN A 70 10.50 -10.99 1.34
N LYS A 71 11.55 -10.80 0.55
CA LYS A 71 11.80 -11.53 -0.70
C LYS A 71 11.94 -13.04 -0.46
N GLU A 72 12.59 -13.44 0.63
CA GLU A 72 12.79 -14.85 0.95
C GLU A 72 11.46 -15.54 1.28
N LEU A 73 10.59 -14.88 2.05
CA LEU A 73 9.29 -15.43 2.42
C LEU A 73 8.27 -15.40 1.26
N ILE A 74 8.25 -14.33 0.47
CA ILE A 74 7.28 -14.15 -0.62
C ILE A 74 7.71 -14.93 -1.88
N GLY A 75 9.02 -15.02 -2.15
CA GLY A 75 9.56 -15.72 -3.31
C GLY A 75 9.00 -15.20 -4.64
N GLN A 76 8.51 -16.11 -5.48
CA GLN A 76 8.07 -15.80 -6.85
C GLN A 76 6.80 -14.93 -6.92
N ASP A 77 6.05 -14.82 -5.83
CA ASP A 77 4.85 -13.99 -5.79
C ASP A 77 5.16 -12.49 -5.76
N LEU A 78 6.41 -12.11 -5.45
CA LEU A 78 6.89 -10.73 -5.41
C LEU A 78 7.13 -10.18 -6.83
N LYS A 79 6.06 -10.11 -7.62
CA LYS A 79 6.05 -9.64 -9.01
C LYS A 79 4.85 -8.77 -9.27
N TYR A 80 5.08 -7.59 -9.81
CA TYR A 80 4.01 -6.70 -10.25
C TYR A 80 3.28 -7.28 -11.46
N ASN A 81 1.97 -7.15 -11.47
CA ASN A 81 1.17 -7.48 -12.63
C ASN A 81 1.08 -6.27 -13.56
N LEU A 82 1.81 -6.34 -14.69
CA LEU A 82 1.92 -5.26 -15.67
C LEU A 82 0.61 -4.95 -16.42
N SER A 83 -0.42 -5.78 -16.27
CA SER A 83 -1.77 -5.45 -16.77
C SER A 83 -2.46 -4.33 -15.99
N TYR A 84 -1.91 -3.89 -14.85
CA TYR A 84 -2.45 -2.82 -14.01
C TYR A 84 -1.48 -1.62 -13.94
N PRO A 85 -1.40 -0.79 -15.00
CA PRO A 85 -0.32 0.21 -15.16
C PRO A 85 -0.25 1.27 -14.06
N ILE A 86 -1.35 1.52 -13.34
CA ILE A 86 -1.43 2.53 -12.27
C ILE A 86 -1.67 1.89 -10.89
N TYR A 87 -2.20 0.66 -10.85
CA TYR A 87 -2.73 0.05 -9.63
C TYR A 87 -2.07 -1.30 -9.29
N ALA A 88 -0.91 -1.58 -9.89
CA ALA A 88 -0.15 -2.81 -9.66
C ALA A 88 0.30 -2.96 -8.20
N ASP A 89 0.63 -1.87 -7.49
CA ASP A 89 1.05 -1.93 -6.09
C ASP A 89 -0.05 -2.49 -5.19
N TYR A 90 -1.29 -2.01 -5.40
CA TYR A 90 -2.45 -2.53 -4.68
C TYR A 90 -2.67 -4.02 -5.01
N GLU A 91 -2.55 -4.40 -6.28
CA GLU A 91 -2.70 -5.81 -6.66
C GLU A 91 -1.63 -6.71 -6.03
N LEU A 92 -0.38 -6.26 -6.01
CA LEU A 92 0.73 -6.98 -5.40
C LEU A 92 0.46 -7.23 -3.92
N VAL A 93 0.06 -6.19 -3.18
CA VAL A 93 -0.25 -6.30 -1.75
C VAL A 93 -1.45 -7.22 -1.51
N VAL A 94 -2.52 -7.11 -2.29
CA VAL A 94 -3.68 -8.00 -2.17
C VAL A 94 -3.30 -9.44 -2.46
N LYS A 95 -2.51 -9.70 -3.51
CA LYS A 95 -2.03 -11.03 -3.89
C LYS A 95 -1.18 -11.65 -2.78
N ILE A 96 -0.26 -10.90 -2.20
CA ILE A 96 0.57 -11.37 -1.08
C ILE A 96 -0.30 -11.65 0.15
N THR A 97 -1.28 -10.80 0.44
CA THR A 97 -2.10 -10.92 1.65
C THR A 97 -3.37 -11.76 1.46
N GLU A 98 -3.53 -12.38 0.29
CA GLU A 98 -4.70 -13.15 -0.10
C GLU A 98 -5.00 -14.26 0.93
N LYS A 99 -6.24 -14.29 1.44
CA LYS A 99 -6.73 -15.30 2.42
C LYS A 99 -5.76 -15.57 3.59
N ASN A 100 -5.02 -14.56 4.05
CA ASN A 100 -4.00 -14.68 5.09
C ASN A 100 -2.82 -15.61 4.74
N LYS A 101 -2.55 -15.82 3.45
CA LYS A 101 -1.39 -16.59 2.97
C LYS A 101 -0.10 -16.10 3.64
N TYR A 102 0.06 -14.77 3.68
CA TYR A 102 1.13 -14.13 4.39
C TYR A 102 0.63 -13.08 5.37
N THR A 103 1.35 -12.94 6.48
CA THR A 103 1.04 -11.94 7.51
C THR A 103 1.87 -10.68 7.30
N THR A 104 1.33 -9.55 7.77
CA THR A 104 1.96 -8.24 7.69
C THR A 104 2.09 -7.65 9.09
N THR A 105 2.86 -6.57 9.23
CA THR A 105 2.96 -5.83 10.49
C THR A 105 3.15 -4.35 10.23
N HIS A 106 2.39 -3.54 10.95
CA HIS A 106 2.51 -2.08 10.96
C HIS A 106 3.54 -1.65 12.00
N ILE A 107 4.51 -0.85 11.59
CA ILE A 107 5.44 -0.16 12.48
C ILE A 107 5.04 1.32 12.53
N LYS A 108 4.88 1.88 13.73
CA LYS A 108 4.48 3.29 13.91
C LYS A 108 5.67 4.23 13.73
N ILE A 109 6.33 4.12 12.58
CA ILE A 109 7.54 4.84 12.20
C ILE A 109 7.29 5.44 10.81
N PRO A 110 7.53 6.76 10.62
CA PRO A 110 7.52 7.34 9.29
C PRO A 110 8.70 6.81 8.46
N VAL A 111 8.40 6.16 7.33
CA VAL A 111 9.40 5.50 6.47
C VAL A 111 9.83 6.40 5.33
N SER A 112 8.88 7.05 4.66
CA SER A 112 9.16 7.81 3.44
C SER A 112 8.57 9.21 3.48
N ILE A 113 9.25 10.14 2.83
CA ILE A 113 8.69 11.42 2.38
C ILE A 113 8.12 11.18 0.99
N TYR A 114 6.80 11.31 0.88
CA TYR A 114 6.10 11.19 -0.41
C TYR A 114 6.04 12.57 -1.08
N GLU A 115 6.56 12.67 -2.30
CA GLU A 115 6.50 13.92 -3.08
C GLU A 115 5.08 14.22 -3.56
N GLY A 116 4.41 13.20 -4.12
CA GLY A 116 3.12 13.34 -4.78
C GLY A 116 3.17 14.06 -6.14
N GLY A 117 1.99 14.37 -6.70
CA GLY A 117 1.85 15.01 -8.01
C GLY A 117 1.97 14.04 -9.21
N GLY A 118 2.24 12.76 -8.95
CA GLY A 118 2.43 11.75 -9.98
C GLY A 118 1.14 11.32 -10.71
N VAL A 119 1.28 10.51 -11.76
CA VAL A 119 0.15 9.93 -12.49
C VAL A 119 -0.76 9.11 -11.57
N SER A 120 -0.18 8.43 -10.58
CA SER A 120 -0.89 7.65 -9.56
C SER A 120 -1.79 8.50 -8.66
N ASP A 121 -1.52 9.79 -8.48
CA ASP A 121 -2.36 10.67 -7.66
C ASP A 121 -3.61 11.16 -8.39
N LYS A 122 -3.56 11.19 -9.73
CA LYS A 122 -4.68 11.65 -10.54
C LYS A 122 -5.81 10.61 -10.54
N ILE A 123 -7.03 11.09 -10.35
CA ILE A 123 -8.21 10.24 -10.51
C ILE A 123 -8.41 10.00 -12.01
N SER A 124 -8.28 8.75 -12.45
CA SER A 124 -8.49 8.34 -13.83
C SER A 124 -9.53 7.23 -13.95
N LYS A 125 -10.12 7.09 -15.15
CA LYS A 125 -11.01 5.96 -15.48
C LYS A 125 -10.27 4.62 -15.33
N GLN A 126 -9.02 4.57 -15.79
CA GLN A 126 -8.16 3.39 -15.68
C GLN A 126 -7.97 2.95 -14.23
N LYS A 127 -7.60 3.88 -13.33
CA LYS A 127 -7.41 3.57 -11.89
C LYS A 127 -8.68 3.00 -11.25
N ARG A 128 -9.85 3.55 -11.59
CA ARG A 128 -11.14 3.04 -11.10
C ARG A 128 -11.45 1.66 -11.65
N TYR A 129 -11.25 1.46 -12.95
CA TYR A 129 -11.44 0.17 -13.61
C TYR A 129 -10.54 -0.90 -12.98
N ASP A 130 -9.24 -0.64 -12.85
CA ASP A 130 -8.27 -1.55 -12.25
C ASP A 130 -8.63 -1.87 -10.81
N LYS A 131 -8.96 -0.86 -10.00
CA LYS A 131 -9.43 -1.04 -8.62
C LYS A 131 -10.57 -2.05 -8.55
N TYR A 132 -11.67 -1.83 -9.28
CA TYR A 132 -12.83 -2.71 -9.18
C TYR A 132 -12.60 -4.09 -9.81
N LYS A 133 -11.79 -4.17 -10.88
CA LYS A 133 -11.37 -5.44 -11.48
C LYS A 133 -10.58 -6.29 -10.49
N ILE A 134 -9.62 -5.70 -9.78
CA ILE A 134 -8.80 -6.40 -8.76
C ILE A 134 -9.67 -6.77 -7.56
N VAL A 135 -10.48 -5.82 -7.04
CA VAL A 135 -11.37 -6.10 -5.91
C VAL A 135 -12.31 -7.26 -6.23
N TYR A 136 -12.93 -7.26 -7.41
CA TYR A 136 -13.82 -8.35 -7.82
C TYR A 136 -13.05 -9.68 -7.93
N LYS A 137 -11.86 -9.68 -8.54
CA LYS A 137 -11.01 -10.86 -8.67
C LYS A 137 -10.69 -11.52 -7.33
N TYR A 138 -10.32 -10.74 -6.31
CA TYR A 138 -9.82 -11.29 -5.03
C TYR A 138 -10.88 -11.37 -3.92
N TYR A 139 -11.93 -10.55 -3.98
CA TYR A 139 -12.94 -10.42 -2.91
C TYR A 139 -14.39 -10.57 -3.40
N GLY A 140 -14.60 -10.83 -4.70
CA GLY A 140 -15.91 -11.05 -5.29
C GLY A 140 -16.87 -9.86 -5.14
N PHE A 141 -18.17 -10.15 -5.22
CA PHE A 141 -19.22 -9.14 -5.11
C PHE A 141 -19.23 -8.41 -3.77
N LEU A 142 -18.91 -9.12 -2.67
CA LEU A 142 -18.86 -8.51 -1.34
C LEU A 142 -17.76 -7.45 -1.24
N GLY A 143 -16.59 -7.68 -1.86
CA GLY A 143 -15.53 -6.68 -1.94
C GLY A 143 -15.93 -5.45 -2.76
N VAL A 144 -16.64 -5.65 -3.87
CA VAL A 144 -17.15 -4.53 -4.68
C VAL A 144 -18.16 -3.70 -3.88
N TYR A 145 -19.08 -4.36 -3.17
CA TYR A 145 -20.01 -3.70 -2.26
C TYR A 145 -19.28 -2.87 -1.18
N ASN A 146 -18.31 -3.48 -0.49
CA ASN A 146 -17.50 -2.80 0.53
C ASN A 146 -16.76 -1.59 -0.04
N SER A 147 -16.20 -1.73 -1.24
CA SER A 147 -15.48 -0.64 -1.93
C SER A 147 -16.39 0.54 -2.26
N LEU A 148 -17.61 0.26 -2.74
CA LEU A 148 -18.62 1.28 -3.03
C LEU A 148 -19.11 1.96 -1.75
N PHE A 149 -19.43 1.17 -0.72
CA PHE A 149 -19.88 1.69 0.58
C PHE A 149 -18.81 2.59 1.23
N TYR A 150 -17.55 2.15 1.23
CA TYR A 150 -16.42 2.93 1.73
C TYR A 150 -16.28 4.26 0.98
N TRP A 151 -16.39 4.24 -0.35
CA TRP A 151 -16.33 5.45 -1.17
C TRP A 151 -17.47 6.42 -0.84
N ILE A 152 -18.71 5.94 -0.73
CA ILE A 152 -19.88 6.75 -0.37
C ILE A 152 -19.67 7.39 1.01
N LYS A 153 -19.31 6.59 2.02
CA LYS A 153 -19.07 7.06 3.39
C LYS A 153 -18.01 8.17 3.45
N ASN A 154 -16.90 8.01 2.74
CA ASN A 154 -15.84 9.02 2.71
C ASN A 154 -16.22 10.28 1.92
N LYS A 155 -17.01 10.14 0.85
CA LYS A 155 -17.56 11.28 0.12
C LYS A 155 -18.48 12.13 1.01
N ILE A 156 -19.30 11.49 1.84
CA ILE A 156 -20.16 12.16 2.82
C ILE A 156 -19.31 12.86 3.90
N LYS A 157 -18.35 12.18 4.52
CA LYS A 157 -17.44 12.78 5.52
C LYS A 157 -16.71 14.03 4.99
N ARG A 158 -16.21 13.97 3.75
CA ARG A 158 -15.55 15.13 3.12
C ARG A 158 -16.49 16.31 2.93
N LYS A 159 -17.74 16.08 2.54
CA LYS A 159 -18.74 17.15 2.41
C LYS A 159 -19.06 17.81 3.76
N ILE A 160 -19.12 17.04 4.84
CA ILE A 160 -19.40 17.55 6.18
C ILE A 160 -18.22 18.40 6.69
N LYS A 161 -16.97 17.97 6.47
CA LYS A 161 -15.76 18.70 6.93
C LYS A 161 -15.49 20.02 6.17
N MET A 162 -16.16 20.24 5.04
CA MET A 162 -16.06 21.47 4.24
C MET A 162 -17.20 22.47 4.54
N ARG A 163 -18.10 22.11 5.45
CA ARG A 163 -19.08 23.02 6.06
C ARG A 163 -18.58 23.40 7.45
#